data_AF-A0A8X8BYL9-F1
#
_entry.id   AF-A0A8X8BYL9-F1
#
_cell.length_a   1.000
_cell.length_b   1.000
_cell.length_c   1.000
_cell.angle_alpha   90.00
_cell.angle_beta   90.00
_cell.angle_gamma   90.00
#
_symmetry.space_group_name_H-M   'P 1'
#
loop_
_entity.id
_entity.type
_entity.pdbx_description
1 polymer ?
#
loop_
_entity_poly.entity_id
_entity_poly.type
_entity_poly.pdbx_seq_one_letter_code
_entity_poly.pdbx_strand_id
1 'polypeptide(L)'
;MKIRNTLYALAKQSKALGAYKLARHAYEKLQGLRIPARFQETIELGSLTLRSKPFHDSEELIPMCYRCSTNNPLLNNQGNVCINCRQPFIFSASSYESTPAAAMQQIPTTFAVTSPTSSFLTIIHEAD
;
A
#
# COMPACT_ATOMS: atom_id res chain seq x y z
N MET A 1 -9.11 16.62 -2.83
CA MET A 1 -8.67 16.20 -4.19
C MET A 1 -7.73 14.97 -4.21
N LYS A 2 -7.03 14.62 -3.12
CA LYS A 2 -5.99 13.56 -3.11
C LYS A 2 -6.52 12.10 -3.16
N ILE A 3 -7.60 11.78 -2.43
CA ILE A 3 -8.05 10.38 -2.24
C ILE A 3 -8.43 9.63 -3.52
N ARG A 4 -9.05 10.32 -4.50
CA ARG A 4 -9.45 9.71 -5.79
C ARG A 4 -8.23 9.23 -6.57
N ASN A 5 -7.19 10.06 -6.65
CA ASN A 5 -5.98 9.72 -7.41
C ASN A 5 -5.24 8.57 -6.73
N THR A 6 -5.19 8.56 -5.40
CA THR A 6 -4.60 7.47 -4.62
C THR A 6 -5.34 6.16 -4.85
N LEU A 7 -6.68 6.15 -4.76
CA LEU A 7 -7.48 4.94 -5.01
C LEU A 7 -7.37 4.46 -6.46
N TYR A 8 -7.32 5.37 -7.43
CA TYR A 8 -7.14 5.01 -8.83
C TYR A 8 -5.77 4.38 -9.11
N ALA A 9 -4.71 4.96 -8.56
CA ALA A 9 -3.37 4.39 -8.64
C ALA A 9 -3.33 3.01 -7.95
N LEU A 10 -3.89 2.90 -6.74
CA LEU A 10 -3.97 1.66 -5.99
C LEU A 10 -4.70 0.57 -6.78
N ALA A 11 -5.87 0.88 -7.35
CA ALA A 11 -6.68 -0.05 -8.13
C ALA A 11 -5.91 -0.60 -9.34
N LYS A 12 -5.25 0.29 -10.10
CA LYS A 12 -4.45 -0.11 -11.27
C LYS A 12 -3.25 -0.97 -10.90
N GLN A 13 -2.46 -0.54 -9.91
CA GLN A 13 -1.25 -1.28 -9.49
C GLN A 13 -1.62 -2.63 -8.88
N SER A 14 -2.64 -2.67 -8.02
CA SER A 14 -3.11 -3.92 -7.41
C SER A 14 -3.55 -4.92 -8.48
N LYS A 15 -4.28 -4.47 -9.52
CA LYS A 15 -4.66 -5.34 -10.64
C LYS A 15 -3.44 -5.85 -11.41
N ALA A 16 -2.44 -5.01 -11.67
CA ALA A 16 -1.23 -5.38 -12.40
C ALA A 16 -0.37 -6.42 -11.64
N LEU A 17 -0.31 -6.29 -10.30
CA LEU A 17 0.45 -7.17 -9.42
C LEU A 17 -0.31 -8.45 -9.02
N GLY A 18 -1.56 -8.63 -9.45
CA GLY A 18 -2.38 -9.78 -9.07
C GLY A 18 -3.03 -9.68 -7.68
N ALA A 19 -2.99 -8.52 -7.03
CA ALA A 19 -3.79 -8.20 -5.84
C ALA A 19 -5.25 -7.87 -6.20
N TYR A 20 -5.98 -8.86 -6.69
CA TYR A 20 -7.32 -8.65 -7.24
C TYR A 20 -8.39 -8.33 -6.19
N LYS A 21 -8.28 -8.85 -4.97
CA LYS A 21 -9.21 -8.53 -3.87
C LYS A 21 -9.01 -7.08 -3.43
N LEU A 22 -7.77 -6.64 -3.28
CA LEU A 22 -7.44 -5.23 -3.02
C LEU A 22 -7.91 -4.30 -4.14
N ALA A 23 -7.69 -4.70 -5.40
CA ALA A 23 -8.13 -3.92 -6.57
C ALA A 23 -9.65 -3.70 -6.56
N ARG A 24 -10.45 -4.75 -6.27
CA ARG A 24 -11.92 -4.63 -6.16
C ARG A 24 -12.33 -3.64 -5.09
N HIS A 25 -11.73 -3.73 -3.91
CA HIS A 25 -12.02 -2.80 -2.83
C HIS A 25 -11.73 -1.34 -3.23
N ALA A 26 -10.62 -1.09 -3.92
CA ALA A 26 -10.28 0.25 -4.40
C ALA A 26 -11.29 0.77 -5.45
N TYR A 27 -11.72 -0.07 -6.39
CA TYR A 27 -12.75 0.29 -7.38
C TYR A 27 -14.12 0.56 -6.74
N GLU A 28 -14.54 -0.24 -5.77
CA GLU A 28 -15.77 -0.01 -5.00
C GLU A 28 -15.75 1.34 -4.30
N LYS A 29 -14.62 1.69 -3.66
CA LYS A 29 -14.45 3.02 -3.03
C LYS A 29 -14.45 4.15 -4.05
N LEU A 30 -13.89 3.96 -5.25
CA LEU A 30 -13.92 4.96 -6.32
C LEU A 30 -15.35 5.24 -6.82
N GLN A 31 -16.19 4.22 -6.91
CA GLN A 31 -17.59 4.38 -7.35
C GLN A 31 -18.42 5.21 -6.37
N GLY A 32 -18.07 5.19 -5.08
CA GLY A 32 -18.68 6.06 -4.07
C GLY A 32 -18.23 7.53 -4.12
N LEU A 33 -17.30 7.90 -5.02
CA LEU A 33 -16.79 9.26 -5.16
C LEU A 33 -17.30 9.92 -6.44
N ARG A 34 -17.34 11.27 -6.46
CA ARG A 34 -17.61 12.01 -7.69
C ARG A 34 -16.41 11.92 -8.66
N ILE A 35 -16.52 11.03 -9.64
CA ILE A 35 -15.53 10.80 -10.69
C ILE A 35 -15.81 11.74 -11.90
N PRO A 36 -14.80 12.48 -12.40
CA PRO A 36 -14.93 13.26 -13.64
C PRO A 36 -15.20 12.35 -14.84
N ALA A 37 -16.06 12.78 -15.77
CA ALA A 37 -16.51 11.98 -16.93
C ALA A 37 -15.37 11.27 -17.67
N ARG A 38 -14.25 11.97 -17.91
CA ARG A 38 -13.06 11.43 -18.58
C ARG A 38 -12.43 10.18 -17.94
N PHE A 39 -12.73 9.90 -16.67
CA PHE A 39 -12.21 8.75 -15.93
C PHE A 39 -13.28 7.68 -15.67
N GLN A 40 -14.56 7.95 -15.92
CA GLN A 40 -15.67 7.04 -15.61
C GLN A 40 -15.52 5.73 -16.40
N GLU A 41 -15.40 5.83 -17.72
CA GLU A 41 -15.24 4.66 -18.59
C GLU A 41 -14.05 3.78 -18.18
N THR A 42 -12.89 4.38 -17.92
CA THR A 42 -11.71 3.62 -17.49
C THR A 42 -11.91 2.92 -16.14
N ILE A 43 -12.63 3.55 -15.21
CA ILE A 43 -12.93 2.98 -13.89
C ILE A 43 -13.96 1.85 -14.01
N GLU A 44 -14.99 2.03 -14.83
CA GLU A 44 -16.03 1.03 -15.09
C GLU A 44 -15.46 -0.20 -15.79
N LEU A 45 -14.68 -0.02 -16.85
CA LEU A 45 -13.95 -1.10 -17.52
C LEU A 45 -13.01 -1.82 -16.54
N GLY A 46 -12.29 -1.06 -15.70
CA GLY A 46 -11.45 -1.61 -14.64
C GLY A 46 -12.21 -2.55 -13.70
N SER A 47 -13.36 -2.08 -13.18
CA SER A 47 -14.23 -2.86 -12.30
C SER A 47 -14.80 -4.11 -13.00
N LEU A 48 -15.24 -3.97 -14.25
CA LEU A 48 -15.79 -5.07 -15.05
C LEU A 48 -14.74 -6.17 -15.27
N THR A 49 -13.50 -5.80 -15.63
CA THR A 49 -12.44 -6.78 -15.88
C THR A 49 -12.09 -7.63 -14.65
N LEU A 50 -12.23 -7.07 -13.43
CA LEU A 50 -11.97 -7.81 -12.19
C LEU A 50 -13.00 -8.90 -11.92
N ARG A 51 -14.18 -8.88 -12.54
CA ARG A 51 -15.18 -9.95 -12.39
C ARG A 51 -14.69 -11.30 -12.91
N SER A 52 -13.75 -11.29 -13.88
CA SER A 52 -13.13 -12.49 -14.43
C SER A 52 -11.93 -13.02 -13.63
N LYS A 53 -11.49 -12.30 -12.59
CA LYS A 53 -10.31 -12.63 -11.79
C LYS A 53 -10.70 -13.40 -10.52
N PRO A 54 -9.78 -14.15 -9.89
CA PRO A 54 -10.06 -14.82 -8.62
C PRO A 54 -10.29 -13.82 -7.47
N PHE A 55 -10.97 -14.24 -6.41
CA PHE A 55 -11.29 -13.43 -5.23
C PHE A 55 -10.22 -13.56 -4.12
N HIS A 56 -8.96 -13.57 -4.51
CA HIS A 56 -7.82 -13.51 -3.60
C HIS A 56 -6.75 -12.59 -4.18
N ASP A 57 -5.80 -12.19 -3.35
CA ASP A 57 -4.59 -11.49 -3.78
C ASP A 57 -3.48 -12.53 -4.08
N SER A 58 -2.42 -12.11 -4.77
CA SER A 58 -1.24 -12.95 -4.98
C SER A 58 -0.55 -13.26 -3.65
N GLU A 59 -0.13 -14.51 -3.46
CA GLU A 59 0.56 -14.95 -2.24
C GLU A 59 1.92 -14.25 -2.06
N GLU A 60 2.58 -13.89 -3.16
CA GLU A 60 3.87 -13.17 -3.16
C GLU A 60 3.77 -11.79 -2.50
N LEU A 61 2.57 -11.19 -2.47
CA LEU A 61 2.35 -9.87 -1.92
C LEU A 61 2.00 -9.91 -0.43
N ILE A 62 1.71 -11.09 0.13
CA ILE A 62 1.18 -11.22 1.48
C ILE A 62 2.30 -10.96 2.51
N PRO A 63 2.22 -9.89 3.32
CA PRO A 63 3.26 -9.60 4.30
C PRO A 63 3.22 -10.61 5.45
N MET A 64 4.37 -11.27 5.66
CA MET A 64 4.63 -12.04 6.87
C MET A 64 5.05 -11.11 8.02
N CYS A 65 4.49 -11.32 9.21
CA CYS A 65 4.95 -10.64 10.41
C CYS A 65 6.20 -11.32 10.96
N TYR A 66 7.35 -10.64 10.96
CA TYR A 66 8.61 -11.17 11.50
C TYR A 66 8.59 -11.49 13.01
N ARG A 67 7.58 -11.04 13.76
CA ARG A 67 7.46 -11.33 15.20
C ARG A 67 6.73 -12.63 15.49
N CYS A 68 5.65 -12.93 14.77
CA CYS A 68 4.77 -14.08 15.06
C CYS A 68 4.48 -14.96 13.85
N SER A 69 5.18 -14.74 12.73
CA SER A 69 5.06 -15.48 11.46
C SER A 69 3.66 -15.52 10.87
N THR A 70 2.75 -14.65 11.34
CA THR A 70 1.39 -14.55 10.80
C THR A 70 1.45 -13.90 9.42
N ASN A 71 0.75 -14.48 8.45
CA ASN A 71 0.49 -13.87 7.14
C ASN A 71 -0.68 -12.88 7.25
N ASN A 72 -0.50 -11.66 6.76
CA ASN A 72 -1.46 -10.57 6.98
C ASN A 72 -2.11 -10.14 5.65
N PRO A 73 -3.40 -9.78 5.66
CA PRO A 73 -4.04 -9.24 4.48
C PRO A 73 -3.42 -7.90 4.07
N LEU A 74 -3.42 -7.60 2.77
CA LEU A 74 -2.93 -6.32 2.23
C LEU A 74 -3.72 -5.11 2.74
N LEU A 75 -4.98 -5.32 3.11
CA LEU A 75 -5.84 -4.30 3.70
C LEU A 75 -6.24 -4.71 5.11
N ASN A 76 -5.78 -3.96 6.10
CA ASN A 76 -6.12 -4.14 7.51
C ASN A 76 -6.83 -2.89 8.04
N ASN A 77 -8.04 -3.06 8.55
CA ASN A 77 -8.83 -1.98 9.13
C ASN A 77 -8.22 -1.40 10.42
N GLN A 78 -7.28 -2.10 11.04
CA GLN A 78 -6.54 -1.64 12.22
C GLN A 78 -5.28 -0.84 11.85
N GLY A 79 -5.06 -0.58 10.56
CA GLY A 79 -3.90 0.14 10.06
C GLY A 79 -2.72 -0.79 9.75
N ASN A 80 -1.52 -0.21 9.69
CA ASN A 80 -0.30 -0.91 9.26
C ASN A 80 0.35 -1.74 10.38
N VAL A 81 -0.42 -2.66 10.96
CA VAL A 81 -0.02 -3.52 12.07
C VAL A 81 -0.40 -4.98 11.79
N CYS A 82 0.28 -5.92 12.42
CA CYS A 82 -0.10 -7.32 12.36
C CYS A 82 -1.49 -7.55 13.00
N ILE A 83 -2.35 -8.32 12.33
CA ILE A 83 -3.70 -8.66 12.82
C ILE A 83 -3.67 -9.48 14.12
N ASN A 84 -2.61 -10.25 14.33
CA ASN A 84 -2.46 -11.15 15.47
C ASN A 84 -1.73 -10.45 16.63
N CYS A 85 -0.46 -10.10 16.45
CA CYS A 85 0.37 -9.61 17.55
C CYS A 85 0.48 -8.08 17.65
N ARG A 86 -0.21 -7.34 16.76
CA ARG A 86 -0.22 -5.86 16.68
C ARG A 86 1.13 -5.18 16.45
N GLN A 87 2.18 -5.94 16.12
CA GLN A 87 3.46 -5.37 15.73
C GLN A 87 3.28 -4.47 14.50
N PRO A 88 3.79 -3.23 14.50
CA PRO A 88 3.76 -2.37 13.33
C PRO A 88 4.61 -2.96 12.20
N PHE A 89 4.11 -2.87 10.98
CA PHE A 89 4.91 -3.19 9.80
C PHE A 89 5.81 -2.03 9.44
N ILE A 90 7.09 -2.35 9.27
CA ILE A 90 8.11 -1.41 8.81
C ILE A 90 8.54 -1.88 7.43
N PHE A 91 8.53 -0.98 6.45
CA PHE A 91 8.89 -1.29 5.07
C PHE A 91 10.22 -0.65 4.71
N SER A 92 11.05 -1.39 3.98
CA SER A 92 12.28 -0.85 3.41
C SER A 92 11.96 0.25 2.40
N ALA A 93 12.66 1.38 2.46
CA ALA A 93 12.48 2.46 1.50
C ALA A 93 13.00 2.11 0.09
N SER A 94 13.88 1.10 -0.04
CA SER A 94 14.48 0.69 -1.30
C SER A 94 13.78 -0.50 -1.96
N SER A 95 13.37 -1.51 -1.18
CA SER A 95 12.68 -2.70 -1.70
C SER A 95 11.16 -2.66 -1.52
N TYR A 96 10.64 -1.80 -0.64
CA TYR A 96 9.22 -1.75 -0.26
C TYR A 96 8.68 -3.06 0.34
N GLU A 97 9.56 -3.97 0.75
CA GLU A 97 9.20 -5.20 1.45
C GLU A 97 9.14 -4.97 2.96
N SER A 98 8.34 -5.78 3.66
CA SER A 98 8.31 -5.75 5.12
C SER A 98 9.68 -6.18 5.65
N THR A 99 10.15 -5.51 6.71
CA THR A 99 11.45 -5.78 7.34
C THR A 99 11.33 -5.78 8.87
N PRO A 100 12.17 -6.55 9.58
CA PRO A 100 12.31 -6.43 11.02
C PRO A 100 12.78 -5.03 11.42
N ALA A 101 12.26 -4.49 12.53
CA ALA A 101 12.66 -3.17 13.02
C ALA A 101 14.18 -3.01 13.19
N ALA A 102 14.87 -4.06 13.66
CA ALA A 102 16.32 -4.08 13.82
C ALA A 102 17.09 -3.99 12.49
N ALA A 103 16.50 -4.43 11.37
CA ALA A 103 17.15 -4.42 10.06
C ALA A 103 17.14 -3.03 9.41
N MET A 104 16.20 -2.16 9.80
CA MET A 104 16.11 -0.80 9.26
C MET A 104 17.29 0.10 9.70
N GLN A 105 17.96 -0.24 10.80
CA GLN A 105 19.14 0.49 11.30
C GLN A 105 20.43 0.20 10.53
N GLN A 106 20.39 -0.68 9.52
CA GLN A 106 21.57 -1.13 8.77
C GLN A 106 21.68 -0.50 7.38
N ILE A 107 20.77 0.40 7.00
CA ILE A 107 21.01 1.26 5.83
C ILE A 107 22.04 2.29 6.28
N PRO A 108 23.28 2.28 5.76
CA PRO A 108 24.25 3.30 6.12
C PRO A 108 23.63 4.65 5.75
N THR A 109 23.61 5.56 6.71
CA THR A 109 23.12 6.94 6.60
C THR A 109 23.79 7.75 5.48
N THR A 110 24.75 7.16 4.76
CA THR A 110 25.48 7.75 3.63
C THR A 110 24.73 7.78 2.30
N PHE A 111 23.60 7.08 2.15
CA PHE A 111 22.79 7.14 0.91
C PHE A 111 21.58 8.07 0.99
N ALA A 112 21.32 8.69 2.14
CA ALA A 112 20.37 9.78 2.22
C ALA A 112 21.11 11.10 1.96
N VAL A 113 20.54 11.90 1.04
CA VAL A 113 20.88 13.31 0.74
C VAL A 113 21.99 13.57 -0.30
N THR A 114 21.76 13.17 -1.56
CA THR A 114 22.13 14.02 -2.73
C THR A 114 21.05 13.98 -3.83
N SER A 115 19.78 14.18 -3.47
CA SER A 115 18.76 14.57 -4.45
C SER A 115 18.06 15.85 -3.97
N PRO A 116 18.17 16.98 -4.70
CA PRO A 116 17.82 18.31 -4.20
C PRO A 116 16.32 18.64 -4.25
N THR A 117 15.41 17.66 -4.34
CA THR A 117 13.97 17.93 -4.52
C THR A 117 13.08 17.23 -3.49
N SER A 118 13.33 17.43 -2.19
CA SER A 118 12.42 16.98 -1.13
C SER A 118 12.13 18.09 -0.14
N SER A 119 11.22 19.00 -0.51
CA SER A 119 10.34 19.59 0.48
C SER A 119 9.31 18.52 0.82
N PHE A 120 9.41 17.91 2.00
CA PHE A 120 8.38 17.17 2.76
C PHE A 120 9.02 15.99 3.50
N LEU A 121 9.62 16.27 4.65
CA LEU A 121 9.47 15.41 5.81
C LEU A 121 9.70 16.25 7.07
N THR A 122 8.61 16.60 7.75
CA THR A 122 8.65 17.12 9.12
C THR A 122 8.06 16.06 10.04
N ILE A 123 8.58 16.10 11.27
CA ILE A 123 8.18 15.41 12.51
C ILE A 123 8.97 14.12 12.73
N ILE A 124 9.97 14.15 13.63
CA ILE A 124 9.78 13.77 15.06
C ILE A 124 10.81 14.47 15.98
N HIS A 125 10.30 15.07 17.06
CA HIS A 125 10.90 15.33 18.39
C HIS A 125 12.19 16.16 18.55
N GLU A 126 12.05 17.32 19.18
CA GLU A 126 12.91 17.69 20.32
C GLU A 126 12.02 18.31 21.41
N ALA A 127 12.11 17.70 22.59
CA ALA A 127 11.54 18.18 23.83
C ALA A 127 12.64 18.93 24.56
N ASP A 128 12.34 20.17 24.95
CA ASP A 128 12.85 20.83 26.15
C ASP A 128 11.62 21.32 26.95
#